data_AF-A0A2E5VAT2-F1
#
_entry.id   AF-A0A2E5VAT2-F1
#
_cell.length_a   1.000
_cell.length_b   1.000
_cell.length_c   1.000
_cell.angle_alpha   90.00
_cell.angle_beta   90.00
_cell.angle_gamma   90.00
#
_symmetry.space_group_name_H-M   'P 1'
#
loop_
_entity.id
_entity.type
_entity.pdbx_description
1 polymer ?
#
loop_
_entity_poly.entity_id
_entity_poly.type
_entity_poly.pdbx_seq_one_letter_code
_entity_poly.pdbx_strand_id
1 'polypeptide(L)'
;MSKDPNYVVRVEKAIAEKYGKEAVQNPRSNWTVEKEEEYKQQLKDFLDRTRKDGAASEKVDIDGVLISKKLLSRDANRSCPVCSEYSFSSQDDVYMNKYECCFKCYVKHVEGRESRWETGWRPEKEK
;
A
#
# COMPACT_ATOMS: atom_id res chain seq x y z
N MET A 1 46.76 -5.46 23.50
CA MET A 1 46.75 -6.50 22.47
C MET A 1 47.36 -5.93 21.21
N SER A 2 48.60 -6.31 20.87
CA SER A 2 49.18 -5.96 19.57
C SER A 2 48.36 -6.68 18.49
N LYS A 3 47.82 -5.92 17.54
CA LYS A 3 47.14 -6.49 16.38
C LYS A 3 48.23 -7.03 15.46
N ASP A 4 48.65 -8.26 15.69
CA ASP A 4 49.63 -8.95 14.84
C ASP A 4 49.07 -9.00 13.40
N PRO A 5 49.73 -8.35 12.42
CA PRO A 5 49.31 -8.39 11.03
C PRO A 5 49.22 -9.82 10.48
N ASN A 6 50.05 -10.74 10.97
CA ASN A 6 50.03 -12.13 10.54
C ASN A 6 48.76 -12.87 10.98
N TYR A 7 48.20 -12.51 12.14
CA TYR A 7 46.96 -13.10 12.62
C TYR A 7 45.78 -12.74 11.70
N VAL A 8 45.69 -11.47 11.30
CA VAL A 8 44.62 -10.95 10.42
C VAL A 8 44.63 -11.67 9.07
N VAL A 9 45.80 -11.80 8.45
CA VAL A 9 45.95 -12.49 7.15
C VAL A 9 45.54 -13.96 7.23
N ARG A 10 45.86 -14.67 8.32
CA ARG A 10 45.42 -16.06 8.52
C ARG A 10 43.89 -16.18 8.62
N VAL A 11 43.25 -15.23 9.32
CA VAL A 11 41.79 -15.19 9.47
C VAL A 11 41.14 -14.89 8.13
N GLU A 12 41.61 -13.89 7.39
CA GLU A 12 41.13 -13.55 6.05
C GLU A 12 41.25 -14.75 5.10
N LYS A 13 42.38 -15.47 5.12
CA LYS A 13 42.56 -16.69 4.32
C LYS A 13 41.56 -17.79 4.69
N ALA A 14 41.37 -18.05 5.99
CA ALA A 14 40.41 -19.05 6.45
C ALA A 14 38.95 -18.69 6.10
N ILE A 15 38.60 -17.40 6.12
CA ILE A 15 37.28 -16.91 5.70
C ILE A 15 37.11 -17.06 4.20
N ALA A 16 38.11 -16.69 3.40
CA ALA A 16 38.08 -16.84 1.94
C ALA A 16 37.95 -18.30 1.50
N GLU A 17 38.61 -19.23 2.20
CA GLU A 17 38.52 -20.67 1.94
C GLU A 17 37.14 -21.26 2.31
N LYS A 18 36.51 -20.77 3.39
CA LYS A 18 35.20 -21.28 3.84
C LYS A 18 33.99 -20.65 3.13
N TYR A 19 34.04 -19.34 2.90
CA TYR A 19 32.89 -18.52 2.46
C TYR A 19 33.09 -17.83 1.12
N GLY A 20 34.24 -18.06 0.48
CA GLY A 20 34.59 -17.44 -0.80
C GLY A 20 35.27 -16.08 -0.65
N LYS A 21 35.92 -15.64 -1.73
CA LYS A 21 36.69 -14.38 -1.75
C LYS A 21 35.83 -13.14 -1.55
N GLU A 22 34.55 -13.20 -1.86
CA GLU A 22 33.58 -12.11 -1.66
C GLU A 22 33.40 -11.76 -0.18
N ALA A 23 33.46 -12.76 0.72
CA ALA A 23 33.28 -12.57 2.16
C ALA A 23 34.41 -11.76 2.83
N VAL A 24 35.56 -11.65 2.17
CA VAL A 24 36.72 -10.89 2.64
C VAL A 24 36.84 -9.54 1.92
N GLN A 25 36.07 -9.32 0.85
CA GLN A 25 36.08 -8.04 0.15
C GLN A 25 35.57 -6.92 1.07
N ASN A 26 36.26 -5.79 1.03
CA ASN A 26 35.79 -4.59 1.70
C ASN A 26 34.45 -4.16 1.05
N PRO A 27 33.35 -4.01 1.79
CA PRO A 27 32.07 -3.60 1.23
C PRO A 27 32.13 -2.28 0.42
N ARG A 28 33.10 -1.42 0.73
CA ARG A 28 33.36 -0.16 0.01
C ARG A 28 34.02 -0.36 -1.36
N SER A 29 34.68 -1.49 -1.61
CA SER A 29 35.39 -1.72 -2.89
C SER A 29 34.43 -1.74 -4.07
N ASN A 30 33.20 -2.17 -3.84
CA ASN A 30 32.17 -2.31 -4.87
C ASN A 30 31.23 -1.09 -4.92
N TRP A 31 31.57 0.02 -4.26
CA TRP A 31 30.78 1.25 -4.25
C TRP A 31 31.15 2.11 -5.47
N THR A 32 30.35 1.98 -6.54
CA THR A 32 30.49 2.77 -7.76
C THR A 32 29.65 4.04 -7.70
N VAL A 33 29.94 5.00 -8.59
CA VAL A 33 29.16 6.25 -8.71
C VAL A 33 27.68 5.96 -8.99
N GLU A 34 27.40 4.96 -9.83
CA GLU A 34 26.04 4.50 -10.14
C GLU A 34 25.30 4.02 -8.88
N LYS A 35 25.95 3.21 -8.03
CA LYS A 35 25.35 2.76 -6.76
C LYS A 35 25.12 3.91 -5.78
N GLU A 36 25.97 4.93 -5.81
CA GLU A 36 25.76 6.12 -5.00
C GLU A 36 24.53 6.91 -5.45
N GLU A 37 24.30 7.03 -6.76
CA GLU A 37 23.10 7.65 -7.32
C GLU A 37 21.84 6.85 -6.99
N GLU A 38 21.87 5.52 -7.17
CA GLU A 38 20.78 4.62 -6.76
C GLU A 38 20.47 4.74 -5.27
N TYR A 39 21.49 4.77 -4.42
CA TYR A 39 21.32 4.95 -2.98
C TYR A 39 20.66 6.29 -2.65
N LYS A 40 21.05 7.37 -3.32
CA LYS A 40 20.41 8.69 -3.16
C LYS A 40 18.95 8.67 -3.60
N GLN A 41 18.62 7.95 -4.67
CA GLN A 41 17.23 7.77 -5.10
C GLN A 41 16.42 6.99 -4.06
N GLN A 42 16.93 5.84 -3.60
CA GLN A 42 16.30 5.04 -2.55
C GLN A 42 16.04 5.85 -1.27
N LEU A 43 16.98 6.73 -0.90
CA LEU A 43 16.84 7.60 0.26
C LEU A 43 15.69 8.61 0.09
N LYS A 44 15.56 9.21 -1.10
CA LYS A 44 14.44 10.12 -1.42
C LYS A 44 13.10 9.38 -1.33
N ASP A 45 13.01 8.20 -1.94
CA ASP A 45 11.79 7.39 -1.92
C ASP A 45 11.38 6.98 -0.51
N PHE A 46 12.36 6.61 0.32
CA PHE A 46 12.14 6.26 1.72
C PHE A 46 11.58 7.45 2.51
N LEU A 47 12.14 8.65 2.33
CA LEU A 47 11.66 9.87 2.99
C LEU A 47 10.23 10.21 2.55
N ASP A 48 9.93 10.10 1.26
CA ASP A 48 8.59 10.39 0.74
C ASP A 48 7.54 9.40 1.25
N ARG A 49 7.87 8.11 1.34
CA ARG A 49 7.00 7.10 1.96
C ARG A 49 6.77 7.40 3.45
N THR A 50 7.84 7.68 4.19
CA THR A 50 7.77 8.00 5.62
C THR A 50 6.88 9.23 5.88
N ARG A 51 7.01 10.27 5.05
CA ARG A 51 6.16 11.47 5.13
C ARG A 51 4.68 11.16 4.89
N LYS A 52 4.37 10.37 3.85
CA LYS A 52 2.99 9.95 3.54
C LYS A 52 2.40 9.11 4.67
N ASP A 53 3.17 8.19 5.23
CA ASP A 53 2.74 7.35 6.35
C ASP A 53 2.50 8.16 7.62
N GLY A 54 3.37 9.12 7.91
CA GLY A 54 3.21 10.06 9.02
C GLY A 54 1.93 10.87 8.88
N ALA A 55 1.74 11.56 7.75
CA ALA A 55 0.55 12.36 7.47
C ALA A 55 -0.74 11.54 7.58
N ALA A 56 -0.73 10.29 7.10
CA ALA A 56 -1.90 9.43 7.15
C ALA A 56 -2.14 8.84 8.57
N SER A 57 -1.09 8.74 9.40
CA SER A 57 -1.21 8.32 10.81
C SER A 57 -1.74 9.40 11.75
N GLU A 58 -1.75 10.68 11.32
CA GLU A 58 -2.30 11.77 12.10
C GLU A 58 -3.75 11.49 12.50
N LYS A 59 -4.06 11.71 13.78
CA LYS A 59 -5.40 11.52 14.33
C LYS A 59 -6.22 12.79 14.18
N VAL A 60 -7.43 12.65 13.68
CA VAL A 60 -8.42 13.72 13.55
C VAL A 60 -9.57 13.39 14.49
N ASP A 61 -10.11 14.42 15.15
CA ASP A 61 -11.31 14.29 15.98
C ASP A 61 -12.55 14.30 15.09
N ILE A 62 -13.33 13.24 15.15
CA ILE A 62 -14.66 13.15 14.53
C ILE A 62 -15.63 12.69 15.62
N ASP A 63 -16.62 13.54 15.90
CA ASP A 63 -17.69 13.28 16.87
C ASP A 63 -17.18 12.87 18.28
N GLY A 64 -16.02 13.40 18.71
CA GLY A 64 -15.44 13.15 20.03
C GLY A 64 -14.52 11.92 20.11
N VAL A 65 -14.22 11.28 18.97
CA VAL A 65 -13.32 10.12 18.88
C VAL A 65 -12.14 10.44 17.96
N LEU A 66 -10.93 10.16 18.44
CA LEU A 66 -9.69 10.38 17.69
C LEU A 66 -9.39 9.20 16.75
N ILE A 67 -9.61 9.39 15.45
CA ILE A 67 -9.43 8.37 14.40
C ILE A 67 -8.26 8.77 13.50
N SER A 68 -7.44 7.81 13.04
CA SER A 68 -6.36 8.12 12.09
C SER A 68 -6.90 8.43 10.69
N LYS A 69 -6.29 9.39 9.98
CA LYS A 69 -6.70 9.76 8.61
C LYS A 69 -6.73 8.57 7.65
N LYS A 70 -5.86 7.56 7.85
CA LYS A 70 -5.88 6.28 7.09
C LYS A 70 -7.24 5.58 7.10
N LEU A 71 -8.02 5.71 8.17
CA LEU A 71 -9.30 5.01 8.35
C LEU A 71 -10.51 5.82 7.87
N LEU A 72 -10.31 7.10 7.54
CA LEU A 72 -11.37 8.01 7.07
C LEU A 72 -11.64 7.90 5.56
N SER A 73 -10.86 7.09 4.85
CA SER A 73 -10.97 6.87 3.39
C SER A 73 -12.14 5.97 2.98
N ARG A 74 -12.89 5.42 3.94
CA ARG A 74 -14.04 4.57 3.66
C ARG A 74 -15.30 5.42 3.73
N ASP A 75 -15.78 5.88 2.58
CA ASP A 75 -17.04 6.61 2.47
C ASP A 75 -18.15 5.92 3.27
N ALA A 76 -18.67 6.66 4.26
CA ALA A 76 -19.69 6.17 5.18
C ALA A 76 -21.10 6.12 4.55
N ASN A 77 -21.22 6.48 3.27
CA ASN A 77 -22.48 6.43 2.53
C ASN A 77 -22.83 5.00 2.13
N ARG A 78 -23.26 4.21 3.11
CA ARG A 78 -23.78 2.86 2.91
C ARG A 78 -25.22 2.84 2.37
N SER A 79 -25.83 4.00 2.16
CA SER A 79 -27.16 4.07 1.57
C SER A 79 -27.07 3.92 0.06
N CYS A 80 -27.81 2.95 -0.50
CA CYS A 80 -27.83 2.76 -1.95
C CYS A 80 -28.45 3.98 -2.65
N PRO A 81 -27.82 4.56 -3.70
CA PRO A 81 -28.39 5.74 -4.36
C PRO A 81 -29.68 5.44 -5.15
N VAL A 82 -29.94 4.18 -5.48
CA VAL A 82 -31.10 3.74 -6.27
C VAL A 82 -32.35 3.54 -5.41
N CYS A 83 -32.25 2.72 -4.36
CA CYS A 83 -33.38 2.41 -3.48
C CYS A 83 -33.33 3.14 -2.13
N SER A 84 -32.26 3.89 -1.83
CA SER A 84 -32.06 4.59 -0.54
C SER A 84 -32.07 3.67 0.69
N GLU A 85 -32.05 2.34 0.50
CA GLU A 85 -31.93 1.34 1.56
C GLU A 85 -30.49 1.31 2.08
N TYR A 86 -30.33 1.22 3.40
CA TYR A 86 -29.03 1.12 4.04
C TYR A 86 -28.44 -0.30 3.82
N SER A 87 -27.22 -0.34 3.30
CA SER A 87 -26.45 -1.58 3.06
C SER A 87 -26.00 -2.21 4.38
N PHE A 88 -26.68 -3.27 4.79
CA PHE A 88 -26.30 -4.10 5.94
C PHE A 88 -25.47 -5.34 5.56
N SER A 89 -25.46 -5.74 4.28
CA SER A 89 -24.83 -7.01 3.87
C SER A 89 -23.43 -6.81 3.29
N SER A 90 -22.53 -7.77 3.52
CA SER A 90 -21.19 -7.77 2.92
C SER A 90 -21.23 -7.95 1.39
N GLN A 91 -22.32 -8.52 0.87
CA GLN A 91 -22.53 -8.67 -0.56
C GLN A 91 -22.72 -7.30 -1.21
N ASP A 92 -23.53 -6.43 -0.58
CA ASP A 92 -23.76 -5.08 -1.07
C ASP A 92 -22.47 -4.25 -1.14
N ASP A 93 -21.49 -4.45 -0.24
CA ASP A 93 -20.19 -3.77 -0.30
C ASP A 93 -19.45 -4.02 -1.62
N VAL A 94 -19.53 -5.25 -2.17
CA VAL A 94 -18.87 -5.60 -3.45
C VAL A 94 -19.54 -4.88 -4.62
N TYR A 95 -20.87 -4.85 -4.66
CA TYR A 95 -21.64 -4.23 -5.76
C TYR A 95 -21.65 -2.71 -5.66
N MET A 96 -21.64 -2.13 -4.47
CA MET A 96 -21.52 -0.68 -4.27
C MET A 96 -20.17 -0.16 -4.78
N ASN A 97 -19.08 -0.92 -4.56
CA ASN A 97 -17.75 -0.55 -5.07
C ASN A 97 -17.63 -0.67 -6.59
N LYS A 98 -18.27 -1.67 -7.22
CA LYS A 98 -18.12 -1.95 -8.66
C LYS A 98 -19.16 -1.25 -9.54
N TYR A 99 -20.39 -1.12 -9.06
CA TYR A 99 -21.55 -0.68 -9.85
C TYR A 99 -22.34 0.45 -9.18
N GLU A 100 -21.86 0.99 -8.05
CA GLU A 100 -22.49 2.10 -7.32
C GLU A 100 -23.95 1.83 -6.87
N CYS A 101 -24.33 0.55 -6.72
CA CYS A 101 -25.65 0.17 -6.24
C CYS A 101 -25.61 -1.11 -5.38
N CYS A 102 -26.66 -1.36 -4.59
CA CYS A 102 -26.76 -2.57 -3.77
C CYS A 102 -27.01 -3.80 -4.66
N PHE A 103 -26.82 -5.00 -4.10
CA PHE A 103 -26.99 -6.25 -4.83
C PHE A 103 -28.40 -6.41 -5.41
N LYS A 104 -29.44 -6.00 -4.66
CA LYS A 104 -30.83 -6.05 -5.15
C LYS A 104 -31.02 -5.20 -6.41
N CYS A 105 -30.45 -3.99 -6.42
CA CYS A 105 -30.52 -3.08 -7.58
C CYS A 105 -29.67 -3.58 -8.75
N TYR A 106 -28.53 -4.21 -8.46
CA TYR A 106 -27.72 -4.89 -9.47
C TYR A 106 -28.54 -5.94 -10.23
N VAL A 107 -29.18 -6.87 -9.52
CA VAL A 107 -30.03 -7.92 -10.12
C VAL A 107 -31.20 -7.30 -10.90
N LYS A 108 -31.85 -6.27 -10.35
CA LYS A 108 -33.02 -5.63 -10.99
C LYS A 108 -32.69 -4.83 -12.24
N HIS A 109 -31.56 -4.15 -12.31
CA HIS A 109 -31.31 -3.10 -13.33
C HIS A 109 -30.02 -3.28 -14.14
N VAL A 110 -29.02 -3.97 -13.59
CA VAL A 110 -27.67 -4.09 -14.18
C VAL A 110 -27.48 -5.45 -14.83
N GLU A 111 -27.92 -6.53 -14.18
CA GLU A 111 -27.78 -7.88 -14.69
C GLU A 111 -28.44 -8.01 -16.08
N GLY A 112 -27.65 -8.39 -17.08
CA GLY A 112 -28.05 -8.49 -18.50
C GLY A 112 -28.16 -7.16 -19.27
N ARG A 113 -27.90 -6.00 -18.64
CA ARG A 113 -28.02 -4.65 -19.23
C ARG A 113 -26.83 -3.74 -18.87
N GLU A 114 -25.65 -4.33 -18.69
CA GLU A 114 -24.46 -3.61 -18.21
C GLU A 114 -24.06 -2.44 -19.12
N SER A 115 -24.17 -2.60 -20.44
CA SER A 115 -23.88 -1.53 -21.41
C SER A 115 -24.74 -0.27 -21.21
N ARG A 116 -25.98 -0.42 -20.72
CA ARG A 116 -26.85 0.71 -20.38
C ARG A 116 -26.46 1.35 -19.05
N TRP A 117 -25.90 0.57 -18.13
CA TRP A 117 -25.42 1.07 -16.84
C TRP A 117 -24.12 1.88 -17.01
N GLU A 118 -23.24 1.44 -17.90
CA GLU A 118 -21.99 2.11 -18.26
C GLU A 118 -22.22 3.46 -18.96
N THR A 119 -23.31 3.60 -19.73
CA THR A 119 -23.68 4.89 -20.35
C THR A 119 -24.27 5.90 -19.35
N GLY A 120 -24.33 5.56 -18.07
CA GLY A 120 -24.75 6.47 -16.99
C GLY A 120 -26.26 6.48 -16.73
N TRP A 121 -27.03 5.58 -17.35
CA TRP A 121 -28.45 5.47 -17.03
C TRP A 121 -28.64 4.93 -15.60
N ARG A 122 -29.59 5.52 -14.86
CA ARG A 122 -30.01 5.08 -13.54
C ARG A 122 -31.55 5.11 -13.47
N PRO A 123 -32.20 4.14 -12.80
CA PRO A 123 -33.65 4.16 -12.60
C PRO A 123 -34.05 5.35 -11.70
N GLU A 124 -35.22 5.92 -11.95
CA GLU A 124 -35.82 6.89 -11.01
C GLU A 124 -36.10 6.19 -9.69
N LYS A 125 -35.96 6.91 -8.58
CA LYS A 125 -36.13 6.36 -7.23
C LYS A 125 -37.45 5.61 -7.14
N GLU A 126 -37.39 4.30 -6.86
CA GLU A 126 -38.57 3.55 -6.39
C GLU A 126 -39.00 4.26 -5.09
N LYS A 127 -40.13 4.98 -5.14
CA LYS A 127 -40.71 5.68 -3.98
C LYS A 127 -41.19 4.69 -2.93
#